data_AF-A0A977KYM6-F1
#
_entry.id   AF-A0A977KYM6-F1
#
_cell.length_a   1.000
_cell.length_b   1.000
_cell.length_c   1.000
_cell.angle_alpha   90.00
_cell.angle_beta   90.00
_cell.angle_gamma   90.00
#
_symmetry.space_group_name_H-M   'P 1'
#
loop_
_entity.id
_entity.type
_entity.pdbx_description
1 polymer ?
#
loop_
_entity_poly.entity_id
_entity_poly.type
_entity_poly.pdbx_seq_one_letter_code
_entity_poly.pdbx_strand_id
1 'polypeptide(L)'
;MLELTLNFTTADQVTVSFDDETSEAIAFSSPWTEQHQKDLRWYVETYSTGYMTEVDDRRAEQIAAQLKEWGKALFNQVFSARDAQRLFNAFQDSREKGRVVTLNAEHPKILALPWELLHDPQGNYLFNENPRISIRRKLKKGGRRPFTVNPKN
;
A
#
# COMPACT_ATOMS: atom_id res chain seq x y z
N MET A 1 1.49 -1.42 -19.45
CA MET A 1 1.71 -1.67 -18.00
C MET A 1 0.40 -1.32 -17.33
N LEU A 2 -0.26 -2.31 -16.75
CA LEU A 2 -1.59 -2.13 -16.17
C LEU A 2 -1.45 -1.59 -14.73
N GLU A 3 -2.07 -0.45 -14.44
CA GLU A 3 -1.85 0.32 -13.20
C GLU A 3 -3.17 0.56 -12.46
N LEU A 4 -3.30 0.02 -11.24
CA LEU A 4 -4.33 0.40 -10.28
C LEU A 4 -3.75 1.51 -9.40
N THR A 5 -4.41 2.66 -9.33
CA THR A 5 -3.89 3.82 -8.59
C THR A 5 -4.70 4.07 -7.33
N LEU A 6 -4.02 4.16 -6.18
CA LEU A 6 -4.58 4.63 -4.92
C LEU A 6 -4.16 6.09 -4.72
N ASN A 7 -5.12 7.01 -4.79
CA ASN A 7 -4.87 8.44 -4.68
C ASN A 7 -5.23 8.96 -3.29
N PHE A 8 -4.26 9.60 -2.64
CA PHE A 8 -4.36 10.21 -1.31
C PHE A 8 -3.98 11.69 -1.41
N THR A 9 -4.97 12.53 -1.71
CA THR A 9 -4.81 14.00 -1.63
C THR A 9 -4.74 14.45 -0.18
N THR A 10 -5.56 13.84 0.68
CA THR A 10 -5.47 13.93 2.14
C THR A 10 -5.06 12.58 2.71
N ALA A 11 -4.77 12.53 4.02
CA ALA A 11 -4.35 11.29 4.67
C ALA A 11 -5.49 10.49 5.29
N ASP A 12 -6.71 11.00 5.21
CA ASP A 12 -7.94 10.44 5.77
C ASP A 12 -8.95 10.04 4.69
N GLN A 13 -8.58 10.15 3.41
CA GLN A 13 -9.39 9.73 2.28
C GLN A 13 -8.55 9.10 1.18
N VAL A 14 -9.14 8.13 0.49
CA VAL A 14 -8.56 7.48 -0.68
C VAL A 14 -9.58 7.40 -1.81
N THR A 15 -9.13 7.58 -3.05
CA THR A 15 -9.86 7.13 -4.24
C THR A 15 -9.06 6.07 -4.97
N VAL A 16 -9.78 5.14 -5.59
CA VAL A 16 -9.19 4.06 -6.39
C VAL A 16 -9.48 4.34 -7.86
N SER A 17 -8.45 4.38 -8.69
CA SER A 17 -8.59 4.58 -10.14
C SER A 17 -8.02 3.39 -10.90
N PHE A 18 -8.76 2.93 -11.90
CA PHE A 18 -8.34 1.87 -12.81
C PHE A 18 -8.93 2.15 -14.19
N ASP A 19 -8.11 2.11 -15.23
CA ASP A 19 -8.43 2.62 -16.57
C ASP A 19 -8.99 4.05 -16.51
N ASP A 20 -10.16 4.30 -17.13
CA ASP A 20 -10.82 5.61 -17.13
C ASP A 20 -11.85 5.77 -15.98
N GLU A 21 -11.93 4.80 -15.07
CA GLU A 21 -12.85 4.81 -13.94
C GLU A 21 -12.17 5.21 -12.63
N THR A 22 -12.89 5.90 -11.76
CA THR A 22 -12.44 6.27 -10.42
C THR A 22 -13.59 6.09 -9.43
N SER A 23 -13.30 5.51 -8.27
CA SER A 23 -14.26 5.35 -7.19
C SER A 23 -14.66 6.68 -6.56
N GLU A 24 -15.73 6.67 -5.80
CA GLU A 24 -16.00 7.71 -4.81
C GLU A 24 -14.87 7.79 -3.76
N ALA A 25 -14.83 8.91 -3.03
CA ALA A 25 -13.88 9.09 -1.94
C ALA A 25 -14.26 8.21 -0.74
N ILE A 26 -13.31 7.39 -0.32
CA ILE A 26 -13.47 6.44 0.78
C ILE A 26 -12.76 7.02 2.00
N ALA A 27 -13.45 7.09 3.13
CA ALA A 27 -12.82 7.45 4.39
C ALA A 27 -11.74 6.42 4.74
N PHE A 28 -10.51 6.90 4.93
CA PHE A 28 -9.35 6.07 5.21
C PHE A 28 -8.86 6.34 6.63
N SER A 29 -8.72 5.28 7.42
CA SER A 29 -8.00 5.33 8.69
C SER A 29 -6.88 4.29 8.66
N SER A 30 -5.65 4.71 8.93
CA SER A 30 -4.52 3.78 9.00
C SER A 30 -4.80 2.72 10.07
N PRO A 31 -4.87 1.42 9.73
CA PRO A 31 -4.97 0.34 10.71
C PRO A 31 -3.61 0.06 11.37
N TRP A 32 -2.58 0.81 10.97
CA TRP A 32 -1.20 0.65 11.39
C TRP A 32 -0.91 1.49 12.63
N THR A 33 -0.55 0.84 13.74
CA THR A 33 -0.17 1.48 15.00
C THR A 33 1.36 1.58 15.13
N GLU A 34 1.84 2.39 16.07
CA GLU A 34 3.28 2.45 16.40
C GLU A 34 3.82 1.08 16.87
N GLN A 35 3.00 0.30 17.58
CA GLN A 35 3.39 -1.03 18.03
C GLN A 35 3.56 -1.98 16.85
N HIS A 36 2.62 -1.98 15.89
CA HIS A 36 2.76 -2.76 14.65
C HIS A 36 4.05 -2.39 13.90
N GLN A 37 4.41 -1.11 13.87
CA GLN A 37 5.64 -0.67 13.23
C GLN A 37 6.90 -1.18 13.94
N LYS A 38 6.93 -1.17 15.27
CA LYS A 38 8.04 -1.71 16.06
C LYS A 38 8.19 -3.21 15.86
N ASP A 39 7.08 -3.94 15.84
CA ASP A 39 7.08 -5.39 15.65
C ASP A 39 7.52 -5.78 14.24
N LEU A 40 6.98 -5.14 13.19
CA LEU A 40 7.42 -5.39 11.82
C LEU A 40 8.91 -5.08 11.63
N ARG A 41 9.40 -3.97 12.19
CA ARG A 41 10.81 -3.60 12.15
C ARG A 41 11.68 -4.68 12.79
N TRP A 42 11.34 -5.10 14.00
CA TRP A 42 12.08 -6.15 14.69
C TRP A 42 12.08 -7.46 13.88
N TYR A 43 10.96 -7.85 13.30
CA TYR A 43 10.84 -9.07 12.51
C TYR A 43 11.71 -9.05 11.23
N VAL A 44 11.71 -7.94 10.50
CA VAL A 44 12.47 -7.82 9.24
C VAL A 44 13.94 -7.50 9.47
N GLU A 45 14.27 -6.65 10.44
CA GLU A 45 15.63 -6.15 10.63
C GLU A 45 16.42 -6.97 11.68
N THR A 46 15.77 -7.45 12.74
CA THR A 46 16.45 -8.16 13.84
C THR A 46 16.32 -9.67 13.70
N TYR A 47 15.09 -10.19 13.58
CA TYR A 47 14.86 -11.64 13.48
C TYR A 47 15.49 -12.22 12.20
N SER A 48 15.27 -11.57 11.04
CA SER A 48 15.77 -12.06 9.75
C SER A 48 17.29 -12.02 9.59
N THR A 49 18.01 -11.30 10.48
CA THR A 49 19.47 -11.16 10.43
C THR A 49 20.17 -11.93 11.56
N GLY A 50 19.41 -12.53 12.48
CA GLY A 50 19.93 -13.30 13.60
C GLY A 50 20.55 -14.62 13.12
N TYR A 51 21.87 -14.64 12.93
CA TYR A 51 22.61 -15.86 12.61
C TYR A 51 23.01 -16.70 13.84
N MET A 52 22.73 -16.27 15.08
CA MET A 52 23.25 -16.91 16.30
C MET A 52 22.22 -17.00 17.45
N THR A 53 22.46 -17.96 18.35
CA THR A 53 21.61 -18.74 19.27
C THR A 53 20.65 -18.06 20.28
N GLU A 54 20.18 -16.82 20.10
CA GLU A 54 19.20 -16.21 21.03
C GLU A 54 18.11 -15.41 20.30
N VAL A 55 17.58 -15.97 19.21
CA VAL A 55 16.48 -15.34 18.49
C VAL A 55 15.15 -15.76 19.11
N ASP A 56 14.26 -14.79 19.37
CA ASP A 56 12.93 -15.05 19.95
C ASP A 56 11.95 -15.58 18.89
N ASP A 57 12.08 -16.87 18.57
CA ASP A 57 11.26 -17.56 17.57
C ASP A 57 9.76 -17.45 17.87
N ARG A 58 9.37 -17.47 19.15
CA ARG A 58 7.96 -17.33 19.56
C ARG A 58 7.41 -15.96 19.19
N ARG A 59 8.17 -14.88 19.44
CA ARG A 59 7.77 -13.55 19.01
C ARG A 59 7.68 -13.47 17.48
N ALA A 60 8.59 -14.10 16.77
CA ALA A 60 8.58 -14.12 15.31
C ALA A 60 7.34 -14.82 14.74
N GLU A 61 6.98 -16.00 15.28
CA GLU A 61 5.76 -16.72 14.92
C GLU A 61 4.50 -15.87 15.17
N GLN A 62 4.44 -15.18 16.31
CA GLN A 62 3.32 -14.28 16.65
C GLN A 62 3.20 -13.14 15.65
N ILE A 63 4.32 -12.49 15.29
CA ILE A 63 4.31 -11.39 14.32
C ILE A 63 3.94 -11.92 12.93
N ALA A 64 4.52 -13.04 12.50
CA ALA A 64 4.20 -13.67 11.22
C ALA A 64 2.71 -13.98 11.08
N ALA A 65 2.08 -14.48 12.16
CA ALA A 65 0.63 -14.72 12.18
C ALA A 65 -0.19 -13.43 12.04
N GLN A 66 0.31 -12.29 12.56
CA GLN A 66 -0.37 -11.00 12.47
C GLN A 66 -0.21 -10.29 11.12
N LEU A 67 0.87 -10.55 10.37
CA LEU A 67 1.12 -9.92 9.07
C LEU A 67 -0.08 -10.02 8.12
N LYS A 68 -0.76 -11.18 8.11
CA LYS A 68 -1.94 -11.43 7.28
C LYS A 68 -3.13 -10.56 7.71
N GLU A 69 -3.38 -10.47 9.01
CA GLU A 69 -4.50 -9.69 9.54
C GLU A 69 -4.28 -8.19 9.36
N TRP A 70 -3.05 -7.71 9.53
CA TRP A 70 -2.71 -6.33 9.20
C TRP A 70 -2.88 -6.03 7.72
N GLY A 71 -2.49 -6.97 6.86
CA GLY A 71 -2.65 -6.88 5.41
C GLY A 71 -4.10 -6.75 4.97
N LYS A 72 -4.98 -7.60 5.52
CA LYS A 72 -6.43 -7.55 5.28
C LYS A 72 -7.05 -6.27 5.83
N ALA A 73 -6.63 -5.83 7.02
CA ALA A 73 -7.12 -4.58 7.58
C ALA A 73 -6.77 -3.39 6.68
N LEU A 74 -5.54 -3.34 6.16
CA LEU A 74 -5.11 -2.31 5.21
C LEU A 74 -5.89 -2.38 3.89
N PHE A 75 -6.11 -3.60 3.37
CA PHE A 75 -6.93 -3.82 2.17
C PHE A 75 -8.34 -3.27 2.34
N ASN A 76 -9.01 -3.62 3.45
CA ASN A 76 -10.38 -3.20 3.72
C ASN A 76 -10.53 -1.68 3.88
N GLN A 77 -9.49 -0.96 4.34
CA GLN A 77 -9.52 0.51 4.41
C GLN A 77 -9.54 1.18 3.03
N VAL A 78 -9.10 0.48 1.98
CA VAL A 78 -9.05 1.01 0.61
C VAL A 78 -10.21 0.49 -0.24
N PHE A 79 -10.60 -0.77 -0.07
CA PHE A 79 -11.55 -1.44 -0.96
C PHE A 79 -12.89 -1.78 -0.29
N SER A 80 -13.25 -1.10 0.81
CA SER A 80 -14.55 -1.31 1.48
C SER A 80 -15.75 -0.83 0.66
N ALA A 81 -15.57 0.18 -0.19
CA ALA A 81 -16.62 0.67 -1.08
C ALA A 81 -16.79 -0.27 -2.30
N ARG A 82 -18.03 -0.50 -2.70
CA ARG A 82 -18.39 -1.47 -3.75
C ARG A 82 -17.74 -1.15 -5.10
N ASP A 83 -17.68 0.12 -5.46
CA ASP A 83 -17.07 0.60 -6.69
C ASP A 83 -15.55 0.40 -6.69
N ALA A 84 -14.86 0.74 -5.60
CA ALA A 84 -13.43 0.47 -5.43
C ALA A 84 -13.08 -1.03 -5.46
N GLN A 85 -13.88 -1.87 -4.79
CA GLN A 85 -13.71 -3.33 -4.87
C GLN A 85 -13.91 -3.84 -6.30
N ARG A 86 -14.88 -3.30 -7.05
CA ARG A 86 -15.09 -3.66 -8.46
C ARG A 86 -13.88 -3.30 -9.32
N LEU A 87 -13.30 -2.11 -9.12
CA LEU A 87 -12.09 -1.69 -9.85
C LEU A 87 -10.88 -2.56 -9.50
N PHE A 88 -10.71 -2.92 -8.22
CA PHE A 88 -9.68 -3.86 -7.81
C PHE A 88 -9.86 -5.23 -8.46
N ASN A 89 -11.08 -5.78 -8.44
CA ASN A 89 -11.37 -7.09 -9.04
C ASN A 89 -11.07 -7.08 -10.55
N ALA A 90 -11.51 -6.04 -11.28
CA ALA A 90 -11.22 -5.90 -12.71
C ALA A 90 -9.69 -5.87 -12.99
N PHE A 91 -8.94 -5.14 -12.18
CA PHE A 91 -7.48 -5.11 -12.24
C PHE A 91 -6.85 -6.49 -11.92
N GLN A 92 -7.37 -7.20 -10.91
CA GLN A 92 -6.89 -8.53 -10.51
C GLN A 92 -7.24 -9.61 -11.56
N ASP A 93 -8.38 -9.49 -12.23
CA ASP A 93 -8.88 -10.46 -13.22
C ASP A 93 -8.23 -10.31 -14.60
N SER A 94 -7.64 -9.15 -14.92
CA SER A 94 -6.91 -8.93 -16.18
C SER A 94 -5.78 -9.94 -16.44
N ARG A 95 -5.17 -10.48 -15.38
CA ARG A 95 -4.00 -11.39 -15.39
C ARG A 95 -2.85 -10.95 -16.30
N GLU A 96 -2.74 -9.66 -16.61
CA GLU A 96 -1.65 -9.13 -17.42
C GLU A 96 -0.30 -9.20 -16.69
N LYS A 97 0.79 -9.29 -17.46
CA LYS A 97 2.16 -9.19 -16.91
C LYS A 97 2.49 -7.73 -16.59
N GLY A 98 3.19 -7.51 -15.48
CA GLY A 98 3.66 -6.17 -15.10
C GLY A 98 2.56 -5.28 -14.51
N ARG A 99 1.57 -5.89 -13.85
CA ARG A 99 0.56 -5.19 -13.06
C ARG A 99 1.20 -4.47 -11.88
N VAL A 100 0.77 -3.23 -11.64
CA VAL A 100 1.31 -2.38 -10.57
C VAL A 100 0.16 -1.72 -9.81
N VAL A 101 0.23 -1.77 -8.48
CA VAL A 101 -0.53 -0.86 -7.61
C VAL A 101 0.35 0.36 -7.33
N THR A 102 -0.12 1.53 -7.73
CA THR A 102 0.60 2.79 -7.54
C THR A 102 -0.07 3.64 -6.48
N LEU A 103 0.72 4.07 -5.50
CA LEU A 103 0.30 4.93 -4.42
C LEU A 103 0.72 6.35 -4.74
N ASN A 104 -0.26 7.18 -5.06
CA ASN A 104 -0.08 8.60 -5.29
C ASN A 104 -0.52 9.32 -4.02
N ALA A 105 0.43 9.78 -3.20
CA ALA A 105 0.11 10.47 -1.96
C ALA A 105 0.83 11.80 -1.85
N GLU A 106 0.15 12.81 -1.30
CA GLU A 106 0.76 14.09 -0.91
C GLU A 106 1.41 14.00 0.49
N HIS A 107 0.99 13.03 1.30
CA HIS A 107 1.43 12.89 2.68
C HIS A 107 2.40 11.68 2.87
N PRO A 108 3.65 11.91 3.32
CA PRO A 108 4.65 10.83 3.47
C PRO A 108 4.23 9.68 4.40
N LYS A 109 3.41 9.96 5.42
CA LYS A 109 2.92 8.94 6.37
C LYS A 109 2.09 7.86 5.69
N ILE A 110 1.39 8.19 4.60
CA ILE A 110 0.65 7.23 3.78
C ILE A 110 1.64 6.33 3.03
N LEU A 111 2.64 6.92 2.37
CA LEU A 111 3.65 6.14 1.63
C LEU A 111 4.48 5.22 2.52
N ALA A 112 4.66 5.59 3.79
CA ALA A 112 5.40 4.82 4.79
C ALA A 112 4.67 3.57 5.29
N LEU A 113 3.37 3.42 5.02
CA LEU A 113 2.63 2.21 5.38
C LEU A 113 3.20 0.98 4.61
N PRO A 114 3.09 -0.23 5.18
CA PRO A 114 3.63 -1.45 4.59
C PRO A 114 2.66 -2.02 3.55
N TRP A 115 2.50 -1.31 2.43
CA TRP A 115 1.58 -1.67 1.35
C TRP A 115 1.87 -3.02 0.69
N GLU A 116 3.08 -3.55 0.86
CA GLU A 116 3.42 -4.92 0.47
C GLU A 116 2.61 -5.96 1.27
N LEU A 117 2.11 -5.61 2.46
CA LEU A 117 1.25 -6.51 3.23
C LEU A 117 -0.17 -6.60 2.69
N LEU A 118 -0.58 -5.77 1.71
CA LEU A 118 -1.92 -5.84 1.14
C LEU A 118 -2.28 -7.29 0.80
N HIS A 119 -3.36 -7.75 1.43
CA HIS A 119 -3.84 -9.12 1.33
C HIS A 119 -5.33 -9.07 1.01
N ASP A 120 -5.70 -9.61 -0.14
CA ASP A 120 -7.10 -9.77 -0.52
C ASP A 120 -7.79 -10.73 0.46
N PRO A 121 -8.86 -10.33 1.17
CA PRO A 121 -9.56 -11.19 2.13
C PRO A 121 -10.03 -12.53 1.54
N GLN A 122 -10.31 -12.59 0.24
CA GLN A 122 -10.73 -13.80 -0.47
C GLN A 122 -9.57 -14.53 -1.17
N GLY A 123 -8.39 -13.91 -1.22
CA GLY A 123 -7.23 -14.38 -1.98
C GLY A 123 -5.97 -14.52 -1.13
N ASN A 124 -4.86 -13.98 -1.64
CA ASN A 124 -3.53 -14.03 -1.03
C ASN A 124 -2.94 -12.61 -0.96
N TYR A 125 -1.71 -12.49 -0.49
CA TYR A 125 -0.91 -11.29 -0.69
C TYR A 125 -0.80 -10.94 -2.17
N LEU A 126 -0.97 -9.67 -2.50
CA LEU A 126 -0.94 -9.21 -3.90
C LEU A 126 0.42 -9.49 -4.57
N PHE A 127 1.53 -9.46 -3.82
CA PHE A 127 2.85 -9.78 -4.37
C PHE A 127 3.04 -11.29 -4.68
N ASN A 128 2.18 -12.16 -4.15
CA ASN A 128 2.17 -13.60 -4.43
C ASN A 128 1.30 -13.97 -5.64
N GLU A 129 0.60 -13.01 -6.24
CA GLU A 129 -0.18 -13.21 -7.45
C GLU A 129 0.67 -13.73 -8.60
N ASN A 130 0.05 -14.51 -9.50
CA ASN A 130 0.70 -15.00 -10.71
C ASN A 130 -0.17 -14.69 -11.95
N PRO A 131 0.22 -13.72 -12.79
CA PRO A 131 1.48 -12.93 -12.75
C PRO A 131 1.58 -11.92 -11.59
N ARG A 132 2.80 -11.68 -11.10
CA ARG A 132 3.10 -10.81 -9.94
C ARG A 132 2.55 -9.40 -10.08
N ILE A 133 1.94 -8.91 -9.01
CA ILE A 133 1.59 -7.49 -8.83
C ILE A 133 2.70 -6.80 -8.03
N SER A 134 3.17 -5.65 -8.52
CA SER A 134 4.19 -4.84 -7.84
C SER A 134 3.59 -3.61 -7.16
N ILE A 135 4.26 -3.07 -6.15
CA ILE A 135 3.88 -1.82 -5.49
C ILE A 135 4.80 -0.69 -5.96
N ARG A 136 4.22 0.48 -6.27
CA ARG A 136 4.96 1.71 -6.59
C ARG A 136 4.49 2.85 -5.70
N ARG A 137 5.43 3.65 -5.20
CA ARG A 137 5.15 4.84 -4.38
C ARG A 137 5.53 6.10 -5.16
N LYS A 138 4.62 7.06 -5.24
CA LYS A 138 4.84 8.37 -5.86
C LYS A 138 4.44 9.47 -4.87
N LEU A 139 5.41 10.27 -4.44
CA LEU A 139 5.15 11.46 -3.65
C LEU A 139 4.70 12.57 -4.59
N LYS A 140 3.44 12.98 -4.47
CA LYS A 140 2.89 14.10 -5.23
C LYS A 140 3.32 15.38 -4.52
N LYS A 141 4.39 16.02 -4.99
CA LYS A 141 4.70 17.39 -4.56
C LYS A 141 3.60 18.29 -5.10
N GLY A 142 2.85 18.96 -4.21
CA GLY A 142 2.01 20.09 -4.61
C GLY A 142 2.84 20.98 -5.54
N GLY A 143 2.31 21.26 -6.73
CA GLY A 143 3.08 21.85 -7.83
C GLY A 143 3.93 23.01 -7.34
N ARG A 144 5.25 22.92 -7.51
CA ARG A 144 6.12 24.08 -7.33
C ARG A 144 5.61 25.10 -8.34
N ARG A 145 5.08 26.26 -7.89
CA ARG A 145 4.75 27.35 -8.81
C ARG A 145 5.96 27.54 -9.73
N PRO A 146 5.79 27.54 -11.06
CA PRO A 146 6.91 27.78 -11.95
C PRO A 146 7.59 29.08 -11.50
N PHE A 147 8.90 29.02 -11.36
CA PHE A 147 9.68 30.19 -11.01
C PHE A 147 9.58 31.15 -12.20
N THR A 148 8.84 32.25 -12.06
CA THR A 148 8.78 33.28 -13.08
C THR A 148 10.10 34.04 -13.05
N VAL A 149 10.99 33.79 -14.02
CA VAL A 149 12.18 34.61 -14.20
C VAL A 149 11.75 35.89 -14.93
N ASN A 150 11.78 37.02 -14.23
CA ASN A 150 11.70 38.32 -14.91
C ASN A 150 13.11 38.69 -15.40
N PRO A 151 13.32 38.84 -16.73
CA PRO A 151 14.58 39.39 -17.24
C PRO A 151 14.75 40.82 -16.74
N LYS A 152 15.98 41.19 -16.35
CA LYS A 152 16.34 42.59 -16.07
C LYS A 152 16.46 43.32 -17.42
N ASN A 153 15.68 44.38 -17.58
CA ASN A 153 15.90 45.40 -18.61
C ASN A 153 17.15 46.21 -18.30
#